data_AF-A0A0V0GXK1-F1
#
_entry.id   AF-A0A0V0GXK1-F1
#
_cell.length_a   1.000
_cell.length_b   1.000
_cell.length_c   1.000
_cell.angle_alpha   90.00
_cell.angle_beta   90.00
_cell.angle_gamma   90.00
#
_symmetry.space_group_name_H-M   'P 1'
#
loop_
_entity.id
_entity.type
_entity.pdbx_description
1 polymer ?
#
loop_
_entity_poly.entity_id
_entity_poly.type
_entity_poly.pdbx_seq_one_letter_code
_entity_poly.pdbx_strand_id
1 'polypeptide(L)'
;MKSVKYMVEFLVKNTKVLLYEGQLDLRVGLVSTEAWVKRMKWEGIDKFLEADRKVWRVNSELAGYVQKWRNLSHVVVLDAGHLVPHDQPLNSQAMIEDWVLEKGVFANDQIENPSTNLFDVL
;
A
#
# COMPACT_ATOMS: atom_id res chain seq x y z
N MET A 1 18.11 -15.97 -12.87
CA MET A 1 16.91 -16.00 -12.00
C MET A 1 15.66 -15.70 -12.82
N LYS A 2 14.53 -16.35 -12.53
CA LYS A 2 13.23 -16.01 -13.13
C LYS A 2 12.53 -14.95 -12.25
N SER A 3 11.75 -14.08 -12.87
CA SER A 3 10.94 -13.09 -12.14
C SER A 3 9.79 -13.76 -11.39
N VAL A 4 9.47 -13.25 -10.19
CA VAL A 4 8.31 -13.65 -9.38
C VAL A 4 7.09 -12.75 -9.56
N LYS A 5 7.13 -11.81 -10.51
CA LYS A 5 6.04 -10.83 -10.75
C LYS A 5 4.66 -11.51 -10.87
N TYR A 6 4.59 -12.63 -11.59
CA TYR A 6 3.34 -13.38 -11.79
C TYR A 6 2.74 -13.92 -10.49
N MET A 7 3.58 -14.19 -9.48
CA MET A 7 3.10 -14.62 -8.16
C MET A 7 2.47 -13.43 -7.42
N VAL A 8 3.03 -12.23 -7.53
CA VAL A 8 2.42 -11.02 -6.98
C VAL A 8 1.09 -10.70 -7.69
N GLU A 9 1.05 -10.82 -9.02
CA GLU A 9 -0.18 -10.69 -9.82
C GLU A 9 -1.26 -11.69 -9.37
N PHE A 10 -0.88 -12.91 -9.01
CA PHE A 10 -1.80 -13.89 -8.43
C PHE A 10 -2.24 -13.51 -7.02
N LEU A 11 -1.32 -13.08 -6.15
CA LEU A 11 -1.65 -12.73 -4.77
C LEU A 11 -2.60 -11.53 -4.71
N VAL A 12 -2.31 -10.45 -5.42
CA VAL A 12 -3.13 -9.22 -5.38
C VAL A 12 -4.57 -9.46 -5.87
N LYS A 13 -4.79 -10.44 -6.74
CA LYS A 13 -6.14 -10.85 -7.18
C LYS A 13 -6.94 -11.57 -6.10
N ASN A 14 -6.27 -12.25 -5.17
CA ASN A 14 -6.90 -13.19 -4.26
C ASN A 14 -6.78 -12.81 -2.78
N THR A 15 -5.84 -11.92 -2.41
CA THR A 15 -5.57 -11.54 -1.03
C THR A 15 -4.98 -10.14 -0.94
N LYS A 16 -5.03 -9.56 0.27
CA LYS A 16 -4.36 -8.29 0.58
C LYS A 16 -2.84 -8.48 0.48
N VAL A 17 -2.17 -7.54 -0.17
CA VAL A 17 -0.72 -7.49 -0.34
C VAL A 17 -0.21 -6.14 0.16
N LEU A 18 0.70 -6.19 1.13
CA LEU A 18 1.50 -5.06 1.56
C LEU A 18 2.86 -5.11 0.87
N LEU A 19 3.14 -4.11 0.04
CA LEU A 19 4.45 -3.87 -0.55
C LEU A 19 5.04 -2.65 0.14
N TYR A 20 6.18 -2.79 0.82
CA TYR A 20 6.80 -1.68 1.53
C TYR A 20 8.29 -1.61 1.25
N GLU A 21 8.83 -0.39 1.22
CA GLU A 21 10.25 -0.12 1.01
C GLU A 21 10.68 1.16 1.73
N GLY A 22 11.98 1.27 2.01
CA GLY A 22 12.57 2.48 2.57
C GLY A 22 12.92 3.48 1.47
N GLN A 23 12.66 4.77 1.72
CA GLN A 23 12.93 5.85 0.76
C GLN A 23 14.41 5.93 0.33
N LEU A 24 15.33 5.55 1.21
CA LEU A 24 16.78 5.66 1.03
C LEU A 24 17.43 4.35 0.54
N ASP A 25 16.64 3.35 0.14
CA ASP A 25 17.18 2.13 -0.46
C ASP A 25 17.66 2.37 -1.90
N LEU A 26 18.98 2.42 -2.09
CA LEU A 26 19.60 2.58 -3.40
C LEU A 26 19.77 1.26 -4.18
N ARG A 27 19.53 0.10 -3.56
CA ARG A 27 19.67 -1.22 -4.20
C ARG A 27 18.39 -1.65 -4.88
N VAL A 28 17.27 -1.54 -4.17
CA VAL A 28 15.92 -1.94 -4.64
C VAL A 28 14.88 -0.87 -4.30
N GLY A 29 15.18 0.36 -4.71
CA GLY A 29 14.38 1.52 -4.34
C GLY A 29 13.12 1.74 -5.18
N LEU A 30 12.38 2.77 -4.75
CA LEU A 30 11.05 3.16 -5.21
C LEU A 30 10.87 3.17 -6.74
N VAL A 31 11.84 3.73 -7.48
CA VAL A 31 11.75 3.84 -8.94
C VAL A 31 11.70 2.45 -9.60
N SER A 32 12.51 1.51 -9.10
CA SER A 32 12.53 0.14 -9.63
C SER A 32 11.24 -0.60 -9.28
N THR A 33 10.73 -0.39 -8.06
CA THR A 33 9.47 -0.96 -7.59
C THR A 33 8.28 -0.49 -8.42
N GLU A 34 8.13 0.82 -8.59
CA GLU A 34 7.10 1.41 -9.43
C GLU A 34 7.17 0.91 -10.88
N ALA A 35 8.37 0.75 -11.43
CA ALA A 35 8.55 0.33 -12.82
C ALA A 35 8.00 -1.08 -13.09
N TRP A 36 8.13 -2.03 -12.16
CA TRP A 36 7.58 -3.37 -12.33
C TRP A 36 6.11 -3.45 -11.92
N VAL A 37 5.68 -2.68 -10.90
CA VAL A 37 4.28 -2.58 -10.48
C VAL A 37 3.41 -2.09 -11.63
N LYS A 38 3.84 -1.02 -12.34
CA LYS A 38 3.17 -0.49 -13.55
C LYS A 38 3.00 -1.51 -14.68
N ARG A 39 3.72 -2.63 -14.64
CA ARG A 39 3.68 -3.70 -15.66
C ARG A 39 2.99 -4.96 -15.16
N MET A 40 2.38 -4.93 -13.98
CA MET A 40 1.59 -6.06 -13.47
C MET A 40 0.30 -6.23 -14.28
N LYS A 41 -0.04 -7.48 -14.58
CA LYS A 41 -1.32 -7.87 -15.18
C LYS A 41 -2.37 -8.10 -14.10
N TRP A 42 -2.87 -7.00 -13.56
CA TRP A 42 -3.91 -6.98 -12.53
C TRP A 42 -5.00 -5.98 -12.90
N GLU A 43 -6.26 -6.37 -12.78
CA GLU A 43 -7.44 -5.57 -13.17
C GLU A 43 -7.57 -4.25 -12.40
N GLY A 44 -6.95 -4.13 -11.22
CA GLY A 44 -6.92 -2.90 -10.45
C GLY A 44 -5.75 -1.96 -10.76
N ILE A 45 -4.87 -2.29 -11.71
CA ILE A 45 -3.60 -1.56 -11.87
C ILE A 45 -3.80 -0.10 -12.25
N ASP A 46 -4.69 0.22 -13.19
CA ASP A 46 -4.89 1.60 -13.65
C ASP A 46 -5.42 2.47 -12.50
N LYS A 47 -6.39 1.94 -11.74
CA LYS A 47 -6.92 2.61 -10.54
C LYS A 47 -5.92 2.73 -9.41
N PHE A 48 -5.03 1.75 -9.25
CA PHE A 48 -3.92 1.86 -8.32
C PHE A 48 -2.97 2.98 -8.73
N LEU A 49 -2.62 3.10 -10.01
CA LEU A 49 -1.73 4.16 -10.52
C LEU A 49 -2.36 5.55 -10.44
N GLU A 50 -3.68 5.66 -10.58
CA GLU A 50 -4.46 6.88 -10.38
C GLU A 50 -4.68 7.23 -8.90
N ALA A 51 -4.52 6.27 -7.98
CA ALA A 51 -4.82 6.49 -6.57
C ALA A 51 -3.84 7.48 -5.92
N ASP A 52 -4.41 8.42 -5.16
CA ASP A 52 -3.63 9.41 -4.41
C ASP A 52 -2.71 8.74 -3.37
N ARG A 53 -1.51 9.31 -3.23
CA ARG A 53 -0.59 8.99 -2.14
C ARG A 53 -1.03 9.74 -0.90
N LYS A 54 -1.59 9.01 0.07
CA LYS A 54 -1.97 9.57 1.37
C LYS A 54 -0.73 9.76 2.25
N VAL A 55 -0.67 10.90 2.92
CA VAL A 55 0.34 11.18 3.95
C VAL A 55 0.08 10.27 5.15
N TRP A 56 1.09 9.52 5.58
CA TRP A 56 1.02 8.65 6.74
C TRP A 56 1.87 9.21 7.88
N ARG A 57 1.28 9.25 9.07
CA ARG A 57 1.88 9.78 10.28
C ARG A 57 1.79 8.77 11.41
N VAL A 58 2.84 8.73 12.24
CA VAL A 58 2.89 7.95 13.48
C VAL A 58 3.23 8.93 14.58
N ASN A 59 2.43 8.99 15.65
CA ASN A 59 2.59 9.96 16.73
C ASN A 59 2.68 11.42 16.25
N SER A 60 1.88 11.78 15.23
CA SER A 60 1.89 13.08 14.55
C SER A 60 3.12 13.40 13.70
N GLU A 61 4.18 12.59 13.77
CA GLU A 61 5.37 12.71 12.93
C GLU A 61 5.14 12.11 11.54
N LEU A 62 5.79 12.67 10.52
CA LEU A 62 5.69 12.16 9.16
C LEU A 62 6.44 10.83 9.03
N ALA A 63 5.71 9.73 8.87
CA ALA A 63 6.29 8.39 8.75
C ALA A 63 6.48 7.97 7.29
N GLY A 64 5.64 8.49 6.39
CA GLY A 64 5.81 8.34 4.95
C GLY A 64 4.51 8.44 4.16
N TYR A 65 4.39 7.61 3.14
CA TYR A 65 3.29 7.70 2.17
C TYR A 65 2.69 6.34 1.89
N VAL A 66 1.36 6.30 1.75
CA VAL A 66 0.58 5.10 1.43
C VAL A 66 -0.22 5.33 0.15
N GLN A 67 0.03 4.51 -0.87
CA GLN A 67 -0.78 4.41 -2.09
C GLN A 67 -1.55 3.10 -2.04
N LYS A 68 -2.87 3.15 -2.23
CA LYS A 68 -3.71 1.95 -2.09
C LYS A 68 -4.82 1.92 -3.12
N TRP A 69 -5.07 0.73 -3.63
CA TRP A 69 -6.32 0.41 -4.32
C TRP A 69 -6.68 -1.04 -4.08
N ARG A 70 -7.89 -1.30 -3.56
CA ARG A 70 -8.36 -2.64 -3.20
C ARG A 70 -7.29 -3.41 -2.40
N ASN A 71 -6.82 -4.51 -2.96
CA ASN A 71 -5.92 -5.47 -2.31
C ASN A 71 -4.45 -5.02 -2.27
N LEU A 72 -4.03 -4.01 -3.03
CA LEU A 72 -2.64 -3.56 -3.05
C LEU A 72 -2.47 -2.31 -2.19
N SER A 73 -1.61 -2.40 -1.18
CA SER A 73 -1.09 -1.26 -0.43
C SER A 73 0.42 -1.15 -0.69
N HIS A 74 0.86 0.00 -1.18
CA HIS A 74 2.27 0.33 -1.38
C HIS A 74 2.68 1.43 -0.39
N VAL A 75 3.71 1.17 0.39
CA VAL A 75 4.19 2.04 1.46
C VAL A 75 5.63 2.45 1.20
N VAL A 76 5.88 3.75 1.25
CA VAL A 76 7.23 4.31 1.27
C VAL A 76 7.49 4.85 2.67
N VAL A 77 8.45 4.25 3.37
CA VAL A 77 8.84 4.67 4.72
C VAL A 77 9.99 5.67 4.63
N LEU A 78 9.80 6.86 5.20
CA LEU A 78 10.84 7.90 5.20
C LEU A 78 11.96 7.54 6.16
N ASP A 79 13.15 8.08 5.89
CA ASP A 79 14.34 7.91 6.71
C ASP A 79 14.69 6.42 6.98
N ALA A 80 14.33 5.54 6.05
CA ALA A 80 14.65 4.12 6.05
C ALA A 80 15.39 3.73 4.77
N GLY A 81 16.39 2.85 4.90
CA GLY A 81 17.07 2.19 3.80
C GLY A 81 16.49 0.81 3.53
N HIS A 82 17.37 -0.14 3.19
CA HIS A 82 16.99 -1.50 2.80
C HIS A 82 16.30 -2.30 3.92
N LEU A 83 16.70 -2.05 5.18
CA LEU A 83 16.19 -2.78 6.33
C LEU A 83 15.24 -1.87 7.12
N VAL A 84 14.04 -1.67 6.57
CA VAL A 84 13.04 -0.75 7.14
C VAL A 84 12.78 -0.96 8.65
N PRO A 85 12.61 -2.21 9.17
CA PRO A 85 12.41 -2.41 10.60
C PRO A 85 13.62 -2.10 11.47
N HIS A 86 14.83 -2.13 10.90
CA HIS A 86 16.05 -1.74 11.61
C HIS A 86 16.16 -0.21 11.69
N ASP A 87 15.94 0.47 10.56
CA ASP A 87 16.13 1.92 10.46
C ASP A 87 14.96 2.69 11.09
N GLN A 88 13.74 2.16 10.96
CA GLN A 88 12.50 2.77 11.42
C GLN A 88 11.62 1.76 12.18
N PRO A 89 12.05 1.28 13.37
CA PRO A 89 11.36 0.22 14.10
C PRO A 89 9.94 0.62 14.52
N LEU A 90 9.76 1.83 15.04
CA LEU A 90 8.46 2.33 15.49
C LEU A 90 7.47 2.42 14.32
N ASN A 91 7.90 3.02 13.21
CA ASN A 91 7.04 3.18 12.03
C ASN A 91 6.74 1.82 11.39
N SER A 92 7.72 0.91 11.36
CA SER A 92 7.52 -0.46 10.83
C SER A 92 6.50 -1.26 11.64
N GLN A 93 6.54 -1.13 12.97
CA GLN A 93 5.54 -1.74 13.86
C GLN A 93 4.15 -1.15 13.59
N ALA A 94 4.03 0.18 13.58
CA ALA A 94 2.75 0.84 13.31
C ALA A 94 2.18 0.45 11.93
N MET A 95 3.03 0.38 10.90
CA MET A 95 2.65 -0.04 9.55
C MET A 95 2.05 -1.44 9.54
N ILE A 96 2.73 -2.43 10.14
CA ILE A 96 2.24 -3.81 10.11
C ILE A 96 0.98 -3.98 10.97
N GLU A 97 0.93 -3.36 12.14
CA GLU A 97 -0.25 -3.41 13.01
C GLU A 97 -1.47 -2.76 12.35
N ASP A 98 -1.32 -1.55 11.81
CA ASP A 98 -2.42 -0.83 11.17
C ASP A 98 -2.86 -1.49 9.86
N TRP A 99 -1.94 -2.09 9.10
CA TRP A 99 -2.32 -2.85 7.90
C TRP A 99 -3.07 -4.14 8.23
N VAL A 100 -2.62 -4.89 9.24
CA VAL A 100 -3.29 -6.13 9.69
C VAL A 100 -4.67 -5.80 10.29
N LEU A 101 -4.76 -4.76 11.11
CA LEU A 101 -5.97 -4.37 11.84
C LEU A 101 -6.87 -3.40 11.04
N GLU A 102 -6.48 -3.05 9.82
CA GLU A 102 -7.20 -2.12 8.93
C GLU A 102 -7.51 -0.77 9.58
N LYS A 103 -6.50 -0.11 10.14
CA LYS A 103 -6.62 1.18 10.83
C LYS A 103 -6.11 2.35 10.01
N GLY A 104 -6.65 3.54 10.28
CA GLY A 104 -6.16 4.80 9.71
C GLY A 104 -6.09 4.78 8.18
N VAL A 105 -4.95 5.19 7.63
CA VAL A 105 -4.72 5.21 6.16
C VAL A 105 -4.74 3.81 5.51
N PHE A 106 -4.63 2.74 6.30
CA PHE A 106 -4.67 1.36 5.83
C PHE A 106 -6.10 0.78 5.78
N ALA A 107 -7.07 1.39 6.45
CA ALA A 107 -8.47 0.96 6.47
C ALA A 107 -9.10 0.89 5.06
N ASN A 108 -9.90 -0.14 4.76
CA ASN A 108 -10.59 -0.22 3.48
C ASN A 108 -11.71 0.83 3.40
N ASP A 109 -11.57 1.80 2.48
CA ASP A 109 -12.56 2.86 2.24
C ASP A 109 -13.84 2.33 1.54
N GLN A 110 -13.95 1.01 1.30
CA GLN A 110 -15.02 0.36 0.54
C GLN A 110 -16.11 -0.27 1.42
N ILE A 111 -16.28 0.20 2.66
CA ILE A 111 -17.58 0.05 3.33
C ILE A 111 -18.53 1.06 2.69
N GLU A 112 -19.04 0.75 1.50
CA GLU A 112 -20.30 1.35 1.05
C GLU A 112 -21.37 0.96 2.08
N ASN A 113 -21.85 1.93 2.84
CA ASN A 113 -23.04 1.77 3.66
C ASN A 113 -24.19 1.31 2.74
N PRO A 114 -24.86 0.17 3.00
CA PRO A 114 -26.00 -0.27 2.19
C PRO A 114 -27.26 0.63 2.32
N SER A 115 -27.17 1.78 2.98
CA SER A 115 -28.34 2.54 3.44
C SER A 115 -28.72 3.76 2.59
N THR A 116 -28.14 3.97 1.41
CA THR A 116 -28.46 5.17 0.59
C THR A 116 -29.53 4.96 -0.50
N ASN A 117 -30.10 3.77 -0.69
CA ASN A 117 -31.06 3.52 -1.79
C ASN A 117 -32.51 3.21 -1.36
N LEU A 118 -32.99 3.74 -0.21
CA LEU A 118 -34.40 3.54 0.19
C LEU A 118 -35.30 4.78 0.08
N PHE A 119 -34.78 5.94 -0.34
CA PHE A 119 -35.58 7.18 -0.44
C PHE A 119 -35.67 7.81 -1.84
N ASP A 120 -35.02 7.24 -2.85
CA ASP A 120 -35.09 7.76 -4.24
C ASP A 120 -36.19 7.09 -5.11
N VAL A 121 -37.14 6.38 -4.48
CA VAL A 121 -38.33 5.84 -5.15
C VAL A 121 -39.59 6.27 -4.39
N LEU A 122 -39.85 7.57 -4.37
CA LEU A 122 -41.19 8.15 -4.25
C LEU A 122 -41.29 9.40 -5.13
#